data_AF-A0A956TXJ1-F1
#
_entry.id   AF-A0A956TXJ1-F1
#
_cell.length_a   1.000
_cell.length_b   1.000
_cell.length_c   1.000
_cell.angle_alpha   90.00
_cell.angle_beta   90.00
_cell.angle_gamma   90.00
#
_symmetry.space_group_name_H-M   'P 1'
#
loop_
_entity.id
_entity.type
_entity.pdbx_description
1 polymer ?
#
loop_
_entity_poly.entity_id
_entity_poly.type
_entity_poly.pdbx_seq_one_letter_code
_entity_poly.pdbx_strand_id
1 'polypeptide(L)'
;MSSGSTATAQFVPPRIKGFRFKLETLHRLRQRAFERIHGEFAQALGRLNELKQTKAELDEAITRLLNPDAAQLVDNPMLYHQRFGYLTTLKQQGVQLNQQIVLATHQVNHKQYELRQAHVAKRTLETLWEKQAKAFAAQQDRKAEMALEDQIMMRFGRHDQLKPTASK
;
A
#
# COMPACT_ATOMS: atom_id res chain seq x y z
N MET A 1 1.73 20.24 15.75
CA MET A 1 0.97 19.24 14.98
C MET A 1 1.91 18.08 14.70
N SER A 2 1.68 16.93 15.35
CA SER A 2 2.59 15.78 15.35
C SER A 2 2.39 14.96 14.08
N SER A 3 3.42 14.91 13.23
CA SER A 3 3.51 14.02 12.08
C SER A 3 3.74 12.59 12.56
N GLY A 4 2.64 11.88 12.84
CA GLY A 4 2.65 10.45 13.09
C GLY A 4 3.11 9.70 11.83
N SER A 5 4.42 9.46 11.76
CA SER A 5 5.03 8.53 10.81
C SER A 5 4.42 7.15 11.02
N THR A 6 3.43 6.80 10.19
CA THR A 6 2.96 5.42 10.06
C THR A 6 4.00 4.68 9.23
N ALA A 7 5.15 4.39 9.87
CA ALA A 7 6.07 3.39 9.37
C ALA A 7 5.23 2.12 9.14
N THR A 8 5.03 1.76 7.87
CA THR A 8 4.41 0.51 7.48
C THR A 8 5.33 -0.58 7.98
N ALA A 9 5.02 -1.12 9.17
CA ALA A 9 5.77 -2.21 9.75
C ALA A 9 5.83 -3.33 8.72
N GLN A 10 7.01 -3.55 8.15
CA GLN A 10 7.21 -4.61 7.17
C GLN A 10 6.91 -5.93 7.87
N PHE A 11 6.02 -6.73 7.30
CA PHE A 11 5.75 -8.06 7.83
C PHE A 11 7.01 -8.91 7.73
N VAL A 12 7.54 -9.30 8.89
CA VAL A 12 8.67 -10.23 8.98
C VAL A 12 8.12 -11.59 9.33
N PRO A 13 8.19 -12.58 8.41
CA PRO A 13 7.67 -13.91 8.68
C PRO A 13 8.45 -14.57 9.84
N PRO A 14 7.76 -15.20 10.81
CA PRO A 14 8.41 -15.87 11.93
C PRO A 14 9.25 -17.05 11.43
N ARG A 15 10.52 -17.09 11.85
CA ARG A 15 11.47 -18.15 11.48
C ARG A 15 11.44 -19.28 12.51
N ILE A 16 10.47 -20.17 12.39
CA ILE A 16 10.33 -21.35 13.26
C ILE A 16 10.85 -22.59 12.51
N LYS A 17 11.76 -23.34 13.11
CA LYS A 17 12.35 -24.55 12.49
C LYS A 17 11.25 -25.57 12.20
N GLY A 18 11.20 -26.06 10.95
CA GLY A 18 10.21 -27.05 10.50
C GLY A 18 8.81 -26.49 10.20
N PHE A 19 8.55 -25.21 10.47
CA PHE A 19 7.28 -24.57 10.10
C PHE A 19 7.25 -24.28 8.59
N ARG A 20 6.12 -24.58 7.94
CA ARG A 20 5.84 -24.20 6.55
C ARG A 20 4.43 -23.64 6.45
N PHE A 21 4.30 -22.43 5.91
CA PHE A 21 3.00 -21.82 5.70
C PHE A 21 2.38 -22.34 4.39
N LYS A 22 1.25 -23.04 4.48
CA LYS A 22 0.62 -23.69 3.30
C LYS A 22 0.22 -22.71 2.20
N LEU A 23 -0.08 -21.45 2.55
CA LEU A 23 -0.50 -20.42 1.60
C LEU A 23 0.64 -19.46 1.22
N GLU A 24 1.90 -19.86 1.37
CA GLU A 24 3.05 -19.01 1.08
C GLU A 24 3.08 -18.51 -0.37
N THR A 25 2.80 -19.39 -1.34
CA THR A 25 2.73 -18.99 -2.76
C THR A 25 1.65 -17.93 -2.99
N LEU A 26 0.48 -18.10 -2.38
CA LEU A 26 -0.61 -17.14 -2.48
C LEU A 26 -0.24 -15.80 -1.81
N HIS A 27 0.45 -15.84 -0.67
CA HIS A 27 0.97 -14.64 0.00
C HIS A 27 1.93 -13.87 -0.90
N ARG A 28 2.90 -14.56 -1.53
CA ARG A 28 3.83 -13.92 -2.49
C ARG A 28 3.12 -13.31 -3.68
N LEU A 29 2.10 -13.99 -4.22
CA LEU A 29 1.28 -13.45 -5.32
C LEU A 29 0.54 -12.17 -4.90
N ARG A 30 -0.07 -12.15 -3.71
CA ARG A 30 -0.76 -10.97 -3.18
C ARG A 30 0.19 -9.82 -2.86
N GLN A 31 1.39 -10.11 -2.37
CA GLN A 31 2.45 -9.12 -2.16
C GLN A 31 2.83 -8.44 -3.48
N ARG A 32 3.11 -9.22 -4.53
CA ARG A 32 3.43 -8.66 -5.87
C ARG A 32 2.26 -7.87 -6.46
N ALA A 33 1.03 -8.34 -6.28
CA ALA A 33 -0.16 -7.63 -6.73
C ALA A 33 -0.31 -6.27 -6.02
N PHE A 34 -0.06 -6.24 -4.70
CA PHE A 34 -0.05 -4.99 -3.92
C PHE A 34 1.03 -4.02 -4.40
N GLU A 35 2.26 -4.49 -4.61
CA GLU A 35 3.37 -3.67 -5.11
C GLU A 35 3.06 -3.07 -6.49
N ARG A 36 2.50 -3.88 -7.40
CA ARG A 36 2.08 -3.42 -8.73
C ARG A 36 1.01 -2.34 -8.64
N ILE A 37 -0.07 -2.58 -7.89
CA ILE A 37 -1.17 -1.61 -7.74
C ILE A 37 -0.69 -0.33 -7.05
N HIS A 38 0.23 -0.44 -6.09
CA HIS A 38 0.85 0.70 -5.45
C HIS A 38 1.65 1.55 -6.45
N GLY A 39 2.42 0.90 -7.35
CA GLY A 39 3.11 1.58 -8.45
C GLY A 39 2.16 2.28 -9.41
N GLU A 40 1.08 1.61 -9.82
CA GLU A 40 0.04 2.19 -10.69
C GLU A 40 -0.67 3.39 -10.03
N PHE A 41 -0.93 3.31 -8.72
CA PHE A 41 -1.49 4.42 -7.96
C PHE A 41 -0.54 5.63 -7.91
N ALA A 42 0.75 5.40 -7.68
CA ALA A 42 1.75 6.46 -7.69
C ALA A 42 1.87 7.13 -9.07
N GLN A 43 1.83 6.35 -10.15
CA GLN A 43 1.82 6.89 -11.52
C GLN A 43 0.56 7.74 -11.80
N ALA A 44 -0.61 7.28 -11.37
CA ALA A 44 -1.85 8.03 -11.53
C ALA A 44 -1.82 9.37 -10.77
N LEU A 45 -1.26 9.38 -9.55
CA LEU A 45 -1.05 10.61 -8.80
C LEU A 45 -0.05 11.56 -9.47
N GLY A 46 1.06 11.02 -10.00
CA GLY A 46 2.04 11.79 -10.75
C GLY A 46 1.40 12.52 -11.93
N ARG A 47 0.66 11.79 -12.76
CA ARG A 47 -0.09 12.36 -13.90
C ARG A 47 -1.09 13.43 -13.48
N LEU A 48 -1.83 13.21 -12.40
CA LEU A 48 -2.79 14.21 -11.89
C LEU A 48 -2.07 15.50 -11.46
N ASN A 49 -0.91 15.39 -10.84
CA ASN A 49 -0.12 16.54 -10.42
C ASN A 49 0.45 17.31 -11.63
N GLU A 50 0.97 16.61 -12.63
CA GLU A 50 1.44 17.22 -13.89
C GLU A 50 0.33 18.01 -14.59
N LEU A 51 -0.88 17.43 -14.69
CA LEU A 51 -2.03 18.12 -15.28
C LEU A 51 -2.45 19.36 -14.47
N LYS A 52 -2.43 19.28 -13.13
CA LYS A 52 -2.73 20.43 -12.27
C LYS A 52 -1.69 21.53 -12.41
N GLN A 53 -0.41 21.17 -12.52
CA GLN A 53 0.66 22.14 -12.75
C GLN A 53 0.51 22.82 -14.11
N THR A 54 0.29 22.03 -15.18
CA THR A 54 0.06 22.57 -16.53
C THR A 54 -1.13 23.53 -16.55
N LYS A 55 -2.20 23.21 -15.81
CA LYS A 55 -3.34 24.10 -15.66
C LYS A 55 -2.97 25.40 -14.93
N ALA A 56 -2.19 25.34 -13.85
CA ALA A 56 -1.75 26.53 -13.13
C ALA A 56 -0.91 27.46 -14.02
N GLU A 57 0.00 26.89 -14.83
CA GLU A 57 0.80 27.63 -15.80
C GLU A 57 -0.08 28.28 -16.89
N LEU A 58 -1.11 27.58 -17.36
CA LEU A 58 -2.10 28.12 -18.30
C LEU A 58 -2.91 29.26 -17.69
N ASP A 59 -3.40 29.08 -16.46
CA ASP A 59 -4.16 30.10 -15.73
C ASP A 59 -3.30 31.36 -15.53
N GLU A 60 -2.00 31.20 -15.20
CA GLU A 60 -1.05 32.31 -15.11
C GLU A 60 -0.85 33.01 -16.46
N ALA A 61 -0.70 32.25 -17.56
CA ALA A 61 -0.60 32.81 -18.90
C ALA A 61 -1.84 33.63 -19.29
N ILE A 62 -3.04 33.15 -18.92
CA ILE A 62 -4.30 33.88 -19.12
C ILE A 62 -4.32 35.17 -18.28
N THR A 63 -3.92 35.12 -17.01
CA THR A 63 -3.85 36.32 -16.15
C THR A 63 -2.89 37.37 -16.71
N ARG A 64 -1.69 36.96 -17.16
CA ARG A 64 -0.73 37.86 -17.81
C ARG A 64 -1.32 38.48 -19.08
N LEU A 65 -2.06 37.71 -19.88
CA LEU A 65 -2.74 38.23 -21.07
C LEU A 65 -3.89 39.19 -20.71
N LEU A 66 -4.55 39.01 -19.57
CA LEU A 66 -5.63 39.90 -19.14
C LEU A 66 -5.16 41.20 -18.49
N ASN A 67 -3.89 41.30 -18.10
CA ASN A 67 -3.28 42.50 -17.49
C ASN A 67 -2.28 43.22 -18.42
N PRO A 68 -2.69 43.74 -19.59
CA PRO A 68 -1.87 44.65 -20.38
C PRO A 68 -1.83 46.06 -19.77
N ASP A 69 -0.78 46.81 -20.09
CA ASP A 69 -0.85 48.28 -20.04
C ASP A 69 -1.95 48.75 -21.00
N ALA A 70 -3.01 49.33 -20.45
CA ALA A 70 -4.21 49.73 -21.18
C ALA A 70 -3.95 50.73 -22.32
N ALA A 71 -2.81 51.44 -22.29
CA ALA A 71 -2.44 52.45 -23.26
C ALA A 71 -2.08 51.87 -24.66
N GLN A 72 -1.65 50.60 -24.77
CA GLN A 72 -1.21 50.03 -26.06
C GLN A 72 -2.34 49.37 -26.88
N LEU A 73 -3.50 49.09 -26.27
CA LEU A 73 -4.57 48.30 -26.90
C LEU A 73 -5.65 49.12 -27.61
N VAL A 74 -5.78 50.40 -27.25
CA VAL A 74 -6.80 51.30 -27.82
C VAL A 74 -6.44 51.71 -29.24
N ASP A 75 -5.15 51.74 -29.59
CA ASP A 75 -4.66 52.30 -30.85
C ASP A 75 -4.52 51.28 -32.00
N ASN A 76 -4.68 49.98 -31.76
CA ASN A 76 -4.49 48.96 -32.81
C ASN A 76 -5.53 47.81 -32.76
N PRO A 77 -6.60 47.88 -33.56
CA PRO A 77 -7.65 46.86 -33.58
C PRO A 77 -7.18 45.49 -34.08
N MET A 78 -6.10 45.41 -34.88
CA MET A 78 -5.53 44.13 -35.29
C MET A 78 -4.88 43.39 -34.11
N LEU A 79 -4.15 44.11 -33.26
CA LEU A 79 -3.57 43.55 -32.03
C LEU A 79 -4.67 43.08 -31.08
N TYR A 80 -5.76 43.83 -30.98
CA TYR A 80 -6.93 43.42 -30.19
C TYR A 80 -7.52 42.08 -30.68
N HIS A 81 -7.76 41.93 -31.99
CA HIS A 81 -8.32 40.69 -32.55
C HIS A 81 -7.40 39.48 -32.38
N GLN A 82 -6.09 39.64 -32.62
CA GLN A 82 -5.12 38.56 -32.42
C GLN A 82 -5.09 38.10 -30.96
N ARG A 83 -5.10 39.05 -30.02
CA ARG A 83 -5.05 38.78 -28.58
C ARG A 83 -6.33 38.12 -28.07
N PHE A 84 -7.49 38.55 -28.57
CA PHE A 84 -8.76 37.91 -28.26
C PHE A 84 -8.85 36.50 -28.84
N GLY A 85 -8.35 36.28 -30.06
CA GLY A 85 -8.24 34.97 -30.69
C GLY A 85 -7.38 34.03 -29.83
N TYR A 86 -6.18 34.49 -29.45
CA TYR A 86 -5.28 33.73 -28.58
C TYR A 86 -5.90 33.42 -27.20
N LEU A 87 -6.56 34.38 -26.57
CA LEU A 87 -7.26 34.18 -25.30
C LEU A 87 -8.34 33.09 -25.41
N THR A 88 -9.11 33.11 -26.51
CA THR A 88 -10.12 32.09 -26.79
C THR A 88 -9.50 30.70 -26.89
N THR A 89 -8.37 30.57 -27.60
CA THR A 89 -7.63 29.31 -27.71
C THR A 89 -7.14 28.82 -26.34
N LEU A 90 -6.55 29.69 -25.52
CA LEU A 90 -6.09 29.34 -24.16
C LEU A 90 -7.26 28.89 -23.28
N LYS A 91 -8.42 29.56 -23.36
CA LYS A 91 -9.62 29.14 -22.62
C LYS A 91 -10.12 27.77 -23.06
N GLN A 92 -10.11 27.47 -24.35
CA GLN A 92 -10.49 26.15 -24.86
C GLN A 92 -9.53 25.06 -24.37
N GLN A 93 -8.22 25.32 -24.38
CA GLN A 93 -7.22 24.43 -23.79
C GLN A 93 -7.46 24.21 -22.28
N GLY A 94 -7.85 25.26 -21.55
CA GLY A 94 -8.19 25.15 -20.13
C GLY A 94 -9.40 24.26 -19.86
N VAL A 95 -10.42 24.32 -20.72
CA VAL A 95 -11.57 23.40 -20.65
C VAL A 95 -11.14 21.95 -20.90
N GLN A 96 -10.29 21.71 -21.91
CA GLN A 96 -9.77 20.37 -22.20
C GLN A 96 -8.91 19.83 -21.05
N LEU A 97 -8.02 20.64 -20.48
CA LEU A 97 -7.22 20.26 -19.30
C LEU A 97 -8.10 19.95 -18.09
N ASN A 98 -9.17 20.71 -17.86
CA ASN A 98 -10.12 20.40 -16.79
C ASN A 98 -10.78 19.03 -16.97
N GLN A 99 -11.20 18.70 -18.18
CA GLN A 99 -11.75 17.37 -18.48
C GLN A 99 -10.71 16.27 -18.21
N GLN A 100 -9.46 16.47 -18.61
CA GLN A 100 -8.37 15.54 -18.32
C GLN A 100 -8.10 15.39 -16.81
N ILE A 101 -8.14 16.48 -16.05
CA ILE A 101 -7.97 16.46 -14.59
C ILE A 101 -9.10 15.67 -13.92
N VAL A 102 -10.35 15.83 -14.37
CA VAL A 102 -11.50 15.07 -13.85
C VAL A 102 -11.29 13.57 -14.12
N LEU A 103 -10.93 13.20 -15.35
CA LEU A 103 -10.64 11.80 -15.70
C LEU A 103 -9.49 11.22 -14.87
N ALA A 104 -8.38 11.96 -14.73
CA ALA A 104 -7.24 11.55 -13.93
C ALA A 104 -7.62 11.40 -12.43
N THR A 105 -8.48 12.27 -11.91
CA THR A 105 -9.00 12.18 -10.54
C THR A 105 -9.82 10.90 -10.34
N HIS A 106 -10.68 10.54 -11.29
CA HIS A 106 -11.41 9.27 -11.25
C HIS A 106 -10.46 8.07 -11.28
N GLN A 107 -9.40 8.11 -12.10
CA GLN A 107 -8.38 7.05 -12.14
C GLN A 107 -7.65 6.92 -10.79
N VAL A 108 -7.25 8.02 -10.17
CA VAL A 108 -6.64 8.03 -8.83
C VAL A 108 -7.57 7.41 -7.79
N ASN A 109 -8.84 7.81 -7.78
CA ASN A 109 -9.83 7.26 -6.83
C ASN A 109 -10.04 5.76 -7.04
N HIS A 110 -10.11 5.31 -8.29
CA HIS A 110 -10.22 3.90 -8.62
C HIS A 110 -9.00 3.10 -8.15
N LYS A 111 -7.78 3.60 -8.43
CA LYS A 111 -6.54 2.97 -7.97
C LYS A 111 -6.37 2.99 -6.46
N GLN A 112 -6.85 4.03 -5.79
CA GLN A 112 -6.88 4.08 -4.32
C GLN A 112 -7.77 2.97 -3.75
N TYR A 113 -8.93 2.72 -4.37
CA TYR A 113 -9.82 1.64 -3.96
C TYR A 113 -9.17 0.27 -4.17
N GLU A 114 -8.59 0.01 -5.35
CA GLU A 114 -7.86 -1.23 -5.63
C GLU A 114 -6.71 -1.46 -4.65
N LEU A 115 -5.95 -0.40 -4.32
CA LEU A 115 -4.84 -0.47 -3.37
C LEU A 115 -5.31 -0.86 -1.97
N ARG A 116 -6.44 -0.30 -1.51
CA ARG A 116 -7.05 -0.67 -0.22
C ARG A 116 -7.46 -2.14 -0.22
N GLN A 117 -8.08 -2.64 -1.29
CA GLN A 117 -8.46 -4.05 -1.40
C GLN A 117 -7.22 -4.97 -1.40
N ALA A 118 -6.18 -4.62 -2.15
CA ALA A 118 -4.94 -5.39 -2.22
C ALA A 118 -4.24 -5.44 -0.86
N HIS A 119 -4.23 -4.31 -0.13
CA HIS A 119 -3.71 -4.23 1.23
C HIS A 119 -4.46 -5.16 2.19
N VAL A 120 -5.80 -5.14 2.16
CA VAL A 120 -6.63 -6.04 2.99
C VAL A 120 -6.32 -7.49 2.67
N ALA A 121 -6.33 -7.88 1.39
CA ALA A 121 -6.07 -9.27 0.98
C ALA A 121 -4.68 -9.76 1.42
N LYS A 122 -3.65 -8.91 1.30
CA LYS A 122 -2.31 -9.17 1.81
C LYS A 122 -2.33 -9.35 3.33
N ARG A 123 -2.92 -8.41 4.06
CA ARG A 123 -2.95 -8.40 5.53
C ARG A 123 -3.69 -9.61 6.10
N THR A 124 -4.74 -10.08 5.44
CA THR A 124 -5.44 -11.31 5.80
C THR A 124 -4.50 -12.52 5.80
N LEU A 125 -3.64 -12.65 4.78
CA LEU A 125 -2.69 -13.75 4.69
C LEU A 125 -1.57 -13.65 5.72
N GLU A 126 -1.05 -12.45 6.00
CA GLU A 126 -0.10 -12.22 7.08
C GLU A 126 -0.68 -12.63 8.45
N THR A 127 -1.93 -12.24 8.72
CA THR A 127 -2.63 -12.61 9.95
C THR A 127 -2.81 -14.13 10.07
N LEU A 128 -3.16 -14.80 8.97
CA LEU A 128 -3.27 -16.27 8.95
C LEU A 128 -1.91 -16.94 9.15
N TRP A 129 -0.85 -16.38 8.59
CA TRP A 129 0.52 -16.85 8.79
C TRP A 129 0.91 -16.78 10.26
N GLU A 130 0.72 -15.64 10.91
CA GLU A 130 1.00 -15.45 12.33
C GLU A 130 0.24 -16.45 13.21
N LYS A 131 -1.05 -16.66 12.93
CA LYS A 131 -1.89 -17.63 13.66
C LYS A 131 -1.37 -19.06 13.50
N GLN A 132 -1.03 -19.48 12.27
CA GLN A 132 -0.50 -20.82 12.03
C GLN A 132 0.88 -21.01 12.66
N ALA A 133 1.74 -19.99 12.61
CA ALA A 133 3.05 -20.03 13.25
C ALA A 133 2.93 -20.17 14.77
N LYS A 134 2.04 -19.42 15.42
CA LYS A 134 1.76 -19.53 16.86
C LYS A 134 1.22 -20.91 17.23
N ALA A 135 0.26 -21.43 16.46
CA ALA A 135 -0.30 -22.76 16.70
C ALA A 135 0.77 -23.86 16.55
N PHE A 136 1.66 -23.74 15.56
CA PHE A 136 2.76 -24.67 15.36
C PHE A 136 3.77 -24.61 16.52
N ALA A 137 4.15 -23.41 16.97
CA ALA A 137 5.05 -23.24 18.12
C ALA A 137 4.46 -23.91 19.37
N ALA A 138 3.21 -23.61 19.71
CA ALA A 138 2.53 -24.22 20.87
C ALA A 138 2.44 -25.76 20.76
N GLN A 139 2.32 -26.31 19.55
CA GLN A 139 2.35 -27.76 19.35
C GLN A 139 3.75 -28.34 19.57
N GLN A 140 4.82 -27.64 19.16
CA GLN A 140 6.20 -28.06 19.42
C GLN A 140 6.50 -28.03 20.93
N ASP A 141 6.06 -26.97 21.62
CA ASP A 141 6.25 -26.82 23.06
C ASP A 141 5.58 -27.98 23.82
N ARG A 142 4.30 -28.28 23.52
CA ARG A 142 3.59 -29.43 24.12
C ARG A 142 4.25 -30.77 23.84
N LYS A 143 4.80 -30.98 22.64
CA LYS A 143 5.53 -32.20 22.31
C LYS A 143 6.81 -32.32 23.11
N ALA A 144 7.52 -31.20 23.31
CA ALA A 144 8.72 -31.17 24.13
C ALA A 144 8.40 -31.44 25.61
N GLU A 145 7.31 -30.88 26.13
CA GLU A 145 6.80 -31.14 27.49
C GLU A 145 6.46 -32.63 27.67
N MET A 146 5.66 -33.22 26.78
CA MET A 146 5.33 -34.66 26.83
C MET A 146 6.57 -35.54 26.74
N ALA A 147 7.53 -35.22 25.87
CA ALA A 147 8.77 -35.97 25.75
C ALA A 147 9.63 -35.90 27.03
N LEU A 148 9.60 -34.76 27.73
CA LEU A 148 10.28 -34.59 29.01
C LEU A 148 9.58 -35.40 30.11
N GLU A 149 8.24 -35.36 30.18
CA GLU A 149 7.44 -36.17 31.10
C GLU A 149 7.68 -37.67 30.89
N ASP A 150 7.67 -38.15 29.65
CA ASP A 150 7.96 -39.55 29.30
C ASP A 150 9.37 -39.97 29.74
N GLN A 151 10.37 -39.09 29.57
CA GLN A 151 11.74 -39.35 30.03
C GLN A 151 11.83 -39.42 31.56
N ILE A 152 11.12 -38.54 32.28
CA ILE A 152 11.04 -38.56 33.75
C ILE A 152 10.38 -39.87 34.20
N MET A 153 9.23 -40.23 33.62
CA MET A 153 8.51 -41.48 33.95
C MET A 153 9.34 -42.72 33.65
N MET A 154 10.07 -42.79 32.54
CA MET A 154 10.96 -43.92 32.27
C MET A 154 12.14 -44.01 33.24
N ARG A 155 12.66 -42.86 33.70
CA ARG A 155 13.81 -42.81 34.60
C ARG A 155 13.45 -43.11 36.05
N PHE A 156 12.30 -42.64 36.51
CA PHE A 156 11.86 -42.75 37.90
C PHE A 156 10.77 -43.81 38.12
N GLY A 157 9.95 -44.16 37.12
CA GLY A 157 8.97 -45.24 37.20
C GLY A 157 9.60 -46.65 37.27
N ARG A 158 10.88 -46.80 36.88
CA ARG A 158 11.65 -48.04 37.13
C ARG A 158 12.08 -48.21 38.59
N HIS A 159 12.07 -47.15 39.40
CA HIS A 159 12.45 -47.25 40.82
C HIS A 159 11.36 -47.87 41.69
N ASP A 160 10.07 -47.75 41.32
CA ASP A 160 8.97 -48.33 42.09
C ASP A 160 8.72 -49.83 41.82
N GLN A 161 9.29 -50.39 40.74
CA GLN A 161 9.26 -51.85 40.48
C GLN A 161 10.40 -52.61 41.18
N LEU A 162 11.31 -51.93 41.87
CA LEU A 162 12.43 -52.52 42.61
C LEU A 162 12.25 -52.44 44.14
N LYS A 163 11.01 -52.59 44.65
CA LYS A 163 10.82 -53.03 46.03
C LYS A 163 10.87 -54.56 46.07
N PRO A 164 11.95 -55.18 46.58
CA PRO A 164 11.97 -56.61 46.78
C PRO A 164 10.88 -56.99 47.79
N THR A 165 10.14 -58.04 47.45
CA THR A 165 9.40 -58.87 48.39
C THR A 165 10.34 -59.28 49.52
N ALA A 166 10.33 -58.55 50.62
CA ALA A 166 10.85 -59.05 51.88
C ALA A 166 9.80 -60.01 52.45
N SER A 167 9.90 -61.27 52.04
CA SER A 167 9.38 -62.38 52.83
C SER A 167 10.01 -62.34 54.22
N LYS A 168 9.19 -62.19 55.24
CA LYS A 168 9.08 -63.10 56.39
C LYS A 168 7.91 -62.69 57.27
#